data_AF-A0A947EUI5-F1
#
_entry.id   AF-A0A947EUI5-F1
#
_cell.length_a   1.000
_cell.length_b   1.000
_cell.length_c   1.000
_cell.angle_alpha   90.00
_cell.angle_beta   90.00
_cell.angle_gamma   90.00
#
_symmetry.space_group_name_H-M   'P 1'
#
loop_
_entity.id
_entity.type
_entity.pdbx_description
1 polymer ?
#
loop_
_entity_poly.entity_id
_entity_poly.type
_entity_poly.pdbx_seq_one_letter_code
_entity_poly.pdbx_strand_id
1 'polypeptide(L)'
;EKSIEEKKLQPWFSSVWVPNLDEVNFDKKLLFSPLPHFEQVKQAVLIIQGTSDEIIPVNSHSLISLALEIAENENFKVIKLEQANHSMYHTGKSDFPYWAKLHKDYLNSMESWIDGIQ
;
A
#
# COMPACT_ATOMS: atom_id res chain seq x y z
N GLU A 1 21.21 4.88 9.41
CA GLU A 1 22.47 5.08 10.14
C GLU A 1 22.34 4.89 11.66
N LYS A 2 21.50 5.66 12.35
CA LYS A 2 21.39 5.65 13.83
C LYS A 2 21.19 4.25 14.46
N SER A 3 20.37 3.39 13.86
CA SER A 3 20.11 2.01 14.34
C SER A 3 21.27 1.02 14.11
N ILE A 4 22.18 1.32 13.16
CA ILE A 4 23.36 0.47 12.88
C ILE A 4 24.43 0.72 13.95
N GLU A 5 24.65 1.98 14.32
CA GLU A 5 25.62 2.36 15.36
C GLU A 5 25.29 1.72 16.72
N GLU A 6 24.01 1.70 17.10
CA GLU A 6 23.54 1.08 18.36
C GLU A 6 23.80 -0.43 18.41
N LYS A 7 23.93 -1.10 17.26
CA LYS A 7 24.11 -2.55 17.17
C LYS A 7 25.56 -2.98 16.95
N LYS A 8 26.48 -2.07 16.63
CA LYS A 8 27.92 -2.37 16.44
C LYS A 8 28.58 -3.06 17.63
N LEU A 9 28.07 -2.80 18.84
CA LEU A 9 28.60 -3.36 20.09
C LEU A 9 28.12 -4.79 20.37
N GLN A 10 27.19 -5.34 19.58
CA GLN A 10 26.67 -6.67 19.80
C GLN A 10 27.65 -7.75 19.28
N PRO A 11 27.85 -8.87 20.01
CA PRO A 11 28.81 -9.91 19.61
C PRO A 11 28.58 -10.49 18.21
N TRP A 12 27.31 -10.54 17.76
CA TRP A 12 26.95 -11.05 16.44
C TRP A 12 27.26 -10.08 15.30
N PHE A 13 27.45 -8.79 15.59
CA PHE A 13 27.61 -7.76 14.55
C PHE A 13 28.88 -7.96 13.73
N SER A 14 29.95 -8.50 14.34
CA SER A 14 31.20 -8.86 13.66
C SER A 14 31.03 -9.98 12.62
N SER A 15 29.93 -10.73 12.69
CA SER A 15 29.61 -11.81 11.75
C SER A 15 28.72 -11.36 10.59
N VAL A 16 28.32 -10.08 10.55
CA VAL A 16 27.46 -9.51 9.52
C VAL A 16 28.27 -8.52 8.69
N TRP A 17 28.26 -8.71 7.37
CA TRP A 17 28.80 -7.72 6.45
C TRP A 17 27.78 -6.59 6.26
N VAL A 18 28.19 -5.36 6.56
CA VAL A 18 27.38 -4.15 6.32
C VAL A 18 28.06 -3.38 5.18
N PRO A 19 27.37 -3.15 4.05
CA PRO A 19 27.94 -2.36 2.96
C PRO A 19 28.13 -0.91 3.39
N ASN A 20 29.12 -0.24 2.81
CA ASN A 20 29.22 1.22 2.87
C ASN A 20 27.99 1.80 2.17
N LEU A 21 27.12 2.48 2.91
CA LEU A 21 25.83 2.95 2.39
C LEU A 21 25.99 3.92 1.21
N ASP A 22 27.06 4.71 1.21
CA ASP A 22 27.41 5.65 0.13
C ASP A 22 27.85 4.94 -1.18
N GLU A 23 28.24 3.67 -1.09
CA GLU A 23 28.68 2.85 -2.23
C GLU A 23 27.55 1.93 -2.75
N VAL A 24 26.41 1.89 -2.05
CA VAL A 24 25.23 1.12 -2.49
C VAL A 24 24.57 1.85 -3.66
N ASN A 25 24.91 1.42 -4.88
CA ASN A 25 24.17 1.82 -6.07
C ASN A 25 22.86 1.02 -6.15
N PHE A 26 21.75 1.69 -5.86
CA PHE A 26 20.43 1.13 -6.11
C PHE A 26 20.17 1.06 -7.62
N ASP A 27 19.79 -0.12 -8.11
CA ASP A 27 19.33 -0.24 -9.48
C ASP A 27 18.08 0.63 -9.65
N LYS A 28 18.17 1.66 -10.49
CA LYS A 28 17.05 2.57 -10.77
C LYS A 28 15.82 1.83 -11.31
N LYS A 29 16.00 0.64 -11.91
CA LYS A 29 14.89 -0.23 -12.35
C LYS A 29 14.09 -0.78 -11.17
N LEU A 30 14.67 -0.85 -9.98
CA LEU A 30 13.97 -1.23 -8.74
C LEU A 30 13.21 -0.05 -8.12
N LEU A 31 13.42 1.18 -8.60
CA LEU A 31 12.64 2.37 -8.22
C LEU A 31 11.37 2.49 -9.07
N PHE A 32 10.66 1.37 -9.26
CA PHE A 32 9.38 1.40 -9.96
C PHE A 32 8.37 2.21 -9.13
N SER A 33 7.80 3.23 -9.75
CA SER A 33 6.64 3.95 -9.24
C SER A 33 5.52 3.86 -10.27
N PRO A 34 4.30 3.46 -9.89
CA PRO A 34 3.16 3.50 -10.79
C PRO A 34 2.58 4.91 -10.94
N LEU A 35 3.02 5.90 -10.16
CA LEU A 35 2.44 7.25 -10.18
C LEU A 35 2.49 7.93 -11.57
N PRO A 36 3.59 7.88 -12.34
CA PRO A 36 3.62 8.48 -13.68
C PRO A 36 2.60 7.86 -14.65
N HIS A 37 2.21 6.61 -14.42
CA HIS A 37 1.13 6.00 -15.18
C HIS A 37 -0.22 6.60 -14.78
N PHE A 38 -0.51 6.70 -13.48
CA PHE A 38 -1.75 7.29 -12.98
C PHE A 38 -1.94 8.77 -13.36
N GLU A 39 -0.84 9.53 -13.51
CA GLU A 39 -0.82 10.92 -14.03
C GLU A 39 -1.32 11.04 -15.48
N GLN A 40 -1.58 9.93 -16.17
CA GLN A 40 -2.04 9.89 -17.56
C GLN A 40 -3.35 9.09 -17.72
N VAL A 41 -3.85 8.44 -16.66
CA VAL A 41 -5.04 7.57 -16.73
C VAL A 41 -6.30 8.43 -16.82
N LYS A 42 -7.10 8.18 -17.85
CA LYS A 42 -8.43 8.81 -18.06
C LYS A 42 -9.60 7.85 -17.84
N GLN A 43 -9.32 6.56 -17.74
CA GLN A 43 -10.32 5.52 -17.46
C GLN A 43 -10.83 5.66 -16.02
N ALA A 44 -12.03 5.13 -15.76
CA ALA A 44 -12.57 5.10 -14.42
C ALA A 44 -11.70 4.24 -13.49
N VAL A 45 -11.41 4.73 -12.28
CA VAL A 45 -10.54 4.03 -11.30
C VAL A 45 -11.23 3.90 -9.94
N LEU A 46 -11.28 2.68 -9.41
CA LEU A 46 -11.65 2.42 -8.03
C LEU A 46 -10.40 2.12 -7.20
N ILE A 47 -10.24 2.86 -6.11
CA ILE A 47 -9.19 2.63 -5.13
C ILE A 47 -9.86 2.12 -3.85
N ILE A 48 -9.58 0.88 -3.47
CA ILE A 48 -10.01 0.31 -2.18
C ILE A 48 -8.78 0.10 -1.32
N GLN A 49 -8.76 0.68 -0.12
CA GLN A 49 -7.66 0.52 0.82
C GLN A 49 -8.18 0.07 2.20
N GLY A 50 -7.56 -0.97 2.75
CA GLY A 50 -7.82 -1.38 4.13
C GLY A 50 -7.09 -0.47 5.13
N THR A 51 -7.76 -0.09 6.22
CA THR A 51 -7.16 0.80 7.23
C THR A 51 -6.26 0.07 8.24
N SER A 52 -6.25 -1.27 8.21
CA SER A 52 -5.38 -2.13 9.03
C SER A 52 -4.33 -2.84 8.18
N ASP A 53 -3.99 -2.29 7.01
CA ASP A 53 -2.86 -2.76 6.22
C ASP A 53 -1.54 -2.30 6.87
N GLU A 54 -0.72 -3.27 7.28
CA GLU A 54 0.61 -3.02 7.89
C GLU A 54 1.73 -2.99 6.84
N ILE A 55 1.43 -3.36 5.59
CA ILE A 55 2.39 -3.45 4.48
C ILE A 55 2.33 -2.19 3.61
N ILE A 56 1.12 -1.75 3.25
CA ILE A 56 0.92 -0.58 2.40
C ILE A 56 0.71 0.67 3.26
N PRO A 57 1.47 1.76 3.02
CA PRO A 57 1.31 3.00 3.76
C PRO A 57 -0.12 3.56 3.73
N VAL A 58 -0.59 4.09 4.86
CA VAL A 58 -1.96 4.60 4.99
C VAL A 58 -2.30 5.72 4.00
N ASN A 59 -1.31 6.47 3.53
CA ASN A 59 -1.47 7.59 2.60
C ASN A 59 -1.36 7.20 1.11
N SER A 60 -1.17 5.92 0.78
CA SER A 60 -0.99 5.47 -0.62
C SER A 60 -2.18 5.86 -1.51
N HIS A 61 -3.43 5.68 -1.06
CA HIS A 61 -4.60 6.12 -1.82
C HIS A 61 -4.60 7.63 -2.12
N SER A 62 -4.08 8.46 -1.21
CA SER A 62 -4.02 9.91 -1.41
C SER A 62 -3.00 10.27 -2.49
N LEU A 63 -1.86 9.58 -2.54
CA LEU A 63 -0.84 9.79 -3.58
C LEU A 63 -1.38 9.39 -4.97
N ILE A 64 -2.10 8.28 -5.05
CA ILE A 64 -2.72 7.83 -6.31
C ILE A 64 -3.84 8.80 -6.72
N SER A 65 -4.65 9.28 -5.77
CA SER A 65 -5.71 10.27 -6.05
C SER A 65 -5.14 11.57 -6.61
N LEU A 66 -4.06 12.08 -6.01
CA LEU A 66 -3.37 13.27 -6.51
C LEU A 66 -2.83 13.07 -7.94
N ALA A 67 -2.26 11.90 -8.23
CA ALA A 67 -1.83 11.57 -9.59
C ALA A 67 -3.00 11.56 -10.58
N LEU A 68 -4.15 11.01 -10.21
CA LEU A 68 -5.36 11.03 -11.03
C LEU A 68 -5.94 12.44 -11.20
N GLU A 69 -5.83 13.30 -10.18
CA GLU A 69 -6.20 14.71 -10.27
C GLU A 69 -5.29 15.48 -11.24
N ILE A 70 -3.97 15.23 -11.21
CA ILE A 70 -3.01 15.76 -12.20
C ILE A 70 -3.38 15.30 -13.61
N ALA A 71 -3.86 14.07 -13.73
CA ALA A 71 -4.36 13.52 -14.99
C ALA A 71 -5.70 14.15 -15.41
N GLU A 72 -6.28 15.11 -14.68
CA GLU A 72 -7.63 15.64 -14.87
C GLU A 72 -8.67 14.51 -15.04
N ASN A 73 -8.55 13.46 -14.21
CA ASN A 73 -9.49 12.36 -14.18
C ASN A 73 -10.56 12.64 -13.12
N GLU A 74 -11.78 12.89 -13.55
CA GLU A 74 -12.91 13.14 -12.66
C GLU A 74 -13.64 11.85 -12.24
N ASN A 75 -13.27 10.71 -12.85
CA ASN A 75 -13.97 9.43 -12.74
C ASN A 75 -13.24 8.44 -11.83
N PHE A 76 -12.78 8.89 -10.67
CA PHE A 76 -12.21 7.99 -9.67
C PHE A 76 -12.93 8.05 -8.34
N LYS A 77 -12.87 6.94 -7.59
CA LYS A 77 -13.46 6.82 -6.26
C LYS A 77 -12.49 6.15 -5.31
N VAL A 78 -12.42 6.68 -4.09
CA VAL A 78 -11.66 6.09 -3.00
C VAL A 78 -12.61 5.53 -1.95
N ILE A 79 -12.41 4.27 -1.57
CA ILE A 79 -13.13 3.61 -0.48
C ILE A 79 -12.10 3.10 0.53
N LYS A 80 -12.26 3.51 1.78
CA LYS A 80 -11.47 2.99 2.89
C LYS A 80 -12.29 1.97 3.66
N LEU A 81 -11.76 0.76 3.80
CA LEU A 81 -12.41 -0.31 4.54
C LEU A 81 -11.81 -0.38 5.94
N GLU A 82 -12.61 0.00 6.93
CA GLU A 82 -12.19 -0.04 8.31
C GLU A 82 -11.93 -1.47 8.77
N GLN A 83 -10.85 -1.70 9.51
CA GLN A 83 -10.49 -3.05 9.99
C GLN A 83 -10.32 -4.06 8.84
N ALA A 84 -9.80 -3.62 7.70
CA ALA A 84 -9.37 -4.50 6.62
C ALA A 84 -7.84 -4.48 6.51
N ASN A 85 -7.22 -5.65 6.39
CA ASN A 85 -5.78 -5.77 6.19
C ASN A 85 -5.39 -5.73 4.70
N HIS A 86 -4.12 -6.01 4.41
CA HIS A 86 -3.55 -6.07 3.06
C HIS A 86 -4.33 -6.96 2.09
N SER A 87 -4.82 -8.11 2.56
CA SER A 87 -5.61 -9.05 1.76
C SER A 87 -7.11 -8.74 1.76
N MET A 88 -7.50 -7.56 2.25
CA MET A 88 -8.90 -7.13 2.43
C MET A 88 -9.71 -8.04 3.35
N TYR A 89 -9.03 -8.77 4.24
CA TYR A 89 -9.69 -9.55 5.29
C TYR A 89 -10.02 -8.68 6.48
N HIS A 90 -11.14 -8.98 7.13
CA HIS A 90 -11.54 -8.31 8.35
C HIS A 90 -10.62 -8.68 9.50
N THR A 91 -10.02 -7.67 10.16
CA THR A 91 -9.10 -7.80 11.30
C THR A 91 -9.77 -7.62 12.66
N GLY A 92 -11.10 -7.51 12.70
CA GLY A 92 -11.86 -7.41 13.95
C GLY A 92 -11.72 -8.64 14.84
N LYS A 93 -12.31 -8.57 16.05
CA LYS A 93 -12.24 -9.66 17.03
C LYS A 93 -12.90 -10.92 16.46
N SER A 94 -12.08 -11.89 16.10
CA SER A 94 -12.49 -13.24 15.73
C SER A 94 -12.06 -14.20 16.82
N ASP A 95 -12.95 -15.12 17.21
CA ASP A 95 -12.58 -16.25 18.07
C ASP A 95 -11.57 -17.20 17.39
N PHE A 96 -11.38 -17.03 16.07
CA PHE A 96 -10.47 -17.79 15.23
C PHE A 96 -9.61 -16.85 14.37
N PRO A 97 -8.48 -16.32 14.88
CA PRO A 97 -7.68 -15.30 14.19
C PRO A 97 -6.98 -15.81 12.92
N TYR A 98 -6.97 -17.12 12.70
CA TYR A 98 -6.42 -17.76 11.49
C TYR A 98 -7.45 -17.92 10.37
N TRP A 99 -8.74 -17.68 10.62
CA TRP A 99 -9.75 -17.70 9.57
C TRP A 99 -9.84 -16.34 8.89
N ALA A 100 -9.12 -16.25 7.77
CA ALA A 100 -9.23 -15.18 6.82
C ALA A 100 -10.66 -15.07 6.29
N LYS A 101 -11.42 -14.08 6.78
CA LYS A 101 -12.74 -13.73 6.26
C LYS A 101 -12.63 -12.41 5.51
N LEU A 102 -13.07 -12.41 4.25
CA LEU A 102 -13.16 -11.20 3.44
C LEU A 102 -14.00 -10.12 4.15
N HIS A 103 -13.51 -8.89 4.11
CA HIS A 103 -14.24 -7.75 4.64
C HIS A 103 -15.60 -7.66 3.92
N LYS A 104 -16.69 -7.61 4.69
CA LYS A 104 -18.07 -7.71 4.18
C LYS A 104 -18.37 -6.68 3.07
N ASP A 105 -17.74 -5.52 3.14
CA ASP A 105 -17.98 -4.41 2.23
C ASP A 105 -17.09 -4.44 0.99
N TYR A 106 -16.11 -5.36 0.90
CA TYR A 106 -15.15 -5.38 -0.23
C TYR A 106 -15.84 -5.66 -1.56
N LEU A 107 -16.58 -6.77 -1.66
CA LEU A 107 -17.31 -7.13 -2.89
C LEU A 107 -18.40 -6.11 -3.21
N ASN A 108 -19.20 -5.75 -2.20
CA ASN A 108 -20.27 -4.76 -2.36
C ASN A 108 -19.75 -3.40 -2.88
N SER A 109 -18.56 -2.98 -2.43
CA SER A 109 -17.92 -1.74 -2.89
C SER A 109 -17.56 -1.79 -4.37
N MET A 110 -17.10 -2.95 -4.86
CA MET A 110 -16.80 -3.15 -6.28
C MET A 110 -18.07 -3.20 -7.12
N GLU A 111 -19.06 -3.99 -6.72
CA GLU A 111 -20.34 -4.13 -7.44
C GLU A 111 -21.07 -2.77 -7.53
N SER A 112 -21.22 -2.08 -6.39
CA SER A 112 -21.89 -0.77 -6.34
C SER A 112 -21.15 0.29 -7.14
N TRP A 113 -19.83 0.18 -7.28
CA TRP A 113 -19.06 1.09 -8.12
C TRP A 113 -19.28 0.76 -9.60
N ILE A 114 -19.13 -0.51 -10.00
CA ILE A 114 -19.36 -0.96 -11.39
C ILE A 114 -20.75 -0.55 -11.88
N ASP A 115 -21.78 -0.76 -11.06
CA ASP A 115 -23.16 -0.39 -11.38
C ASP A 115 -23.34 1.14 -11.54
N GLY A 116 -22.52 1.94 -10.86
CA GLY A 116 -22.57 3.40 -10.88
C GLY A 116 -21.75 4.07 -11.99
N ILE A 117 -20.98 3.33 -12.78
CA ILE A 117 -20.17 3.87 -13.91
C ILE A 117 -20.85 3.55 -15.26
N GLN A 118 -21.98 2.83 -15.26
CA GLN A 118 -22.78 2.59 -16.47
C GLN A 118 -23.35 3.89 -17.06
#